data_AF-A0A8H5R0K0-F1
#
_entry.id   AF-A0A8H5R0K0-F1
#
_cell.length_a   1.000
_cell.length_b   1.000
_cell.length_c   1.000
_cell.angle_alpha   90.00
_cell.angle_beta   90.00
_cell.angle_gamma   90.00
#
_symmetry.space_group_name_H-M   'P 1'
#
loop_
_entity.id
_entity.type
_entity.pdbx_description
1 polymer ?
#
loop_
_entity_poly.entity_id
_entity_poly.type
_entity_poly.pdbx_seq_one_letter_code
_entity_poly.pdbx_strand_id
1 'polypeptide(L)'
;MKYSVFVVLFCAIGVTAQAANCNEVEACLKAGPKNIDACGDNERCLCGTHKEIANCYVNCDKDSRAKPAEQAVEKYCSVLRKRSKPLYNSRRHPVHKALEELGLVSLYQSTKDVKILCAQRFIRLFAYGGSTLVLVAYLRELGVSTTRVGLFMTLTLVGDIIISFLLALFADGVGRRVVLALGAILMTASGIVFATSSNYWILLAAAILGVISPGGNEIGPFRGVEESIIAHLTDAPRRGDVYAWYSLSGTAGGAFGLLTCGWIIHHMRYNLGLDVVEVYRSVFYGYSVMGVLKLISAIILSSAVEVHHEPEQGSSADNGEQAPLLPENAPVQSSDQPQPKKQLRARISRDSIPTVATLCTLLALDSFASGLAPLSWITYYFKSYYHIEEGKLGSIFFTTSIIAAASMLVASSLAKRFGNVRTMVFTHLPSAVFLALVPIPNDVHLSVLFLILRSCTQSMDVAPRSAFLAAIIKPKERTVVIGLINVAKTTSQSLGPLITGLLADSNYFWVSFIMAGSLKVCYDLGFLGLFKHHEHVEAKRSHEEEGSQ
;
A
#
# COMPACT_ATOMS: atom_id res chain seq x y z
N MET A 1 -21.93 -18.34 34.49
CA MET A 1 -21.82 -17.27 33.47
C MET A 1 -21.68 -17.78 32.03
N LYS A 2 -20.90 -18.85 31.73
CA LYS A 2 -20.83 -19.44 30.37
C LYS A 2 -22.20 -19.85 29.81
N TYR A 3 -23.04 -20.48 30.64
CA TYR A 3 -24.39 -20.89 30.25
C TYR A 3 -25.45 -19.76 30.25
N SER A 4 -25.25 -18.67 31.01
CA SER A 4 -26.25 -17.59 31.10
C SER A 4 -26.33 -16.74 29.83
N VAL A 5 -25.24 -16.57 29.09
CA VAL A 5 -25.25 -15.83 27.81
C VAL A 5 -25.80 -16.69 26.68
N PHE A 6 -25.47 -18.00 26.68
CA PHE A 6 -26.05 -18.97 25.76
C PHE A 6 -27.57 -19.07 25.91
N VAL A 7 -28.06 -19.06 27.15
CA VAL A 7 -29.51 -19.00 27.46
C VAL A 7 -30.10 -17.64 27.10
N VAL A 8 -29.40 -16.52 27.22
CA VAL A 8 -29.94 -15.20 26.79
C VAL A 8 -30.00 -15.08 25.26
N LEU A 9 -29.06 -15.66 24.53
CA LEU A 9 -29.08 -15.74 23.06
C LEU A 9 -30.15 -16.72 22.54
N PHE A 10 -30.38 -17.85 23.23
CA PHE A 10 -31.45 -18.79 22.88
C PHE A 10 -32.84 -18.39 23.42
N CYS A 11 -32.96 -17.67 24.53
CA CYS A 11 -34.26 -17.19 25.04
C CYS A 11 -34.87 -16.11 24.13
N ALA A 12 -34.10 -15.52 23.22
CA ALA A 12 -34.63 -14.69 22.13
C ALA A 12 -35.39 -15.51 21.06
N ILE A 13 -35.51 -16.83 21.21
CA ILE A 13 -36.31 -17.73 20.35
C ILE A 13 -37.78 -17.78 20.82
N GLY A 14 -38.12 -17.17 21.96
CA GLY A 14 -39.43 -17.33 22.60
C GLY A 14 -40.36 -16.11 22.63
N VAL A 15 -40.26 -15.13 21.72
CA VAL A 15 -41.28 -14.06 21.63
C VAL A 15 -41.56 -13.70 20.15
N THR A 16 -42.70 -14.21 19.67
CA THR A 16 -43.51 -13.78 18.52
C THR A 16 -42.80 -13.08 17.36
N ALA A 17 -42.46 -13.85 16.33
CA ALA A 17 -42.19 -13.34 15.00
C ALA A 17 -43.51 -13.09 14.26
N GLN A 18 -43.80 -11.83 13.93
CA GLN A 18 -44.61 -11.50 12.77
C GLN A 18 -44.06 -10.21 12.15
N ALA A 19 -43.73 -10.30 10.85
CA ALA A 19 -43.35 -9.23 9.91
C ALA A 19 -41.86 -8.81 9.86
N ALA A 20 -41.03 -9.58 9.15
CA ALA A 20 -40.61 -9.28 7.77
C ALA A 20 -39.49 -10.25 7.34
N ASN A 21 -39.73 -11.02 6.26
CA ASN A 21 -38.87 -12.02 5.62
C ASN A 21 -37.36 -11.90 5.90
N CYS A 22 -36.81 -12.86 6.66
CA CYS A 22 -35.37 -13.11 6.73
C CYS A 22 -35.05 -14.59 6.97
N ASN A 23 -35.38 -15.44 6.00
CA ASN A 23 -35.01 -16.86 6.00
C ASN A 23 -33.48 -17.07 5.96
N GLU A 24 -32.70 -16.03 5.63
CA GLU A 24 -31.24 -16.04 5.60
C GLU A 24 -30.61 -16.13 7.00
N VAL A 25 -31.28 -15.63 8.05
CA VAL A 25 -30.75 -15.68 9.42
C VAL A 25 -30.72 -17.12 9.92
N GLU A 26 -31.77 -17.90 9.65
CA GLU A 26 -31.84 -19.30 10.08
C GLU A 26 -30.83 -20.18 9.32
N ALA A 27 -30.62 -19.91 8.03
CA ALA A 27 -29.56 -20.54 7.25
C ALA A 27 -28.16 -20.13 7.75
N CYS A 28 -27.95 -18.86 8.08
CA CYS A 28 -26.71 -18.35 8.68
C CYS A 28 -26.43 -18.98 10.04
N LEU A 29 -27.46 -19.16 10.88
CA LEU A 29 -27.33 -19.82 12.19
C LEU A 29 -27.17 -21.34 12.08
N LYS A 30 -27.66 -21.98 11.01
CA LYS A 30 -27.38 -23.41 10.74
C LYS A 30 -25.99 -23.62 10.14
N ALA A 31 -25.49 -22.66 9.36
CA ALA A 31 -24.15 -22.70 8.78
C ALA A 31 -23.05 -22.17 9.75
N GLY A 32 -23.43 -21.34 10.72
CA GLY A 32 -22.55 -20.37 11.38
C GLY A 32 -22.01 -20.65 12.79
N PRO A 33 -22.38 -21.73 13.52
CA PRO A 33 -21.65 -22.07 14.73
C PRO A 33 -21.14 -23.50 14.63
N LYS A 34 -20.20 -23.74 13.70
CA LYS A 34 -19.27 -24.86 13.91
C LYS A 34 -18.33 -24.42 15.04
N ASN A 35 -18.51 -25.02 16.22
CA ASN A 35 -17.52 -25.11 17.29
C ASN A 35 -17.46 -24.01 18.37
N ILE A 36 -18.59 -23.61 18.97
CA ILE A 36 -18.53 -23.09 20.36
C ILE A 36 -17.89 -24.14 21.28
N ASP A 37 -18.22 -25.41 21.08
CA ASP A 37 -17.67 -26.53 21.85
C ASP A 37 -16.17 -26.77 21.59
N ALA A 38 -15.66 -26.54 20.36
CA ALA A 38 -14.22 -26.66 20.11
C ALA A 38 -13.40 -25.44 20.56
N CYS A 39 -14.03 -24.31 20.87
CA CYS A 39 -13.36 -23.18 21.51
C CYS A 39 -13.00 -23.47 22.99
N GLY A 40 -13.67 -24.43 23.65
CA GLY A 40 -13.45 -24.76 25.05
C GLY A 40 -13.43 -23.53 25.97
N ASP A 41 -12.29 -23.28 26.62
CA ASP A 41 -12.08 -22.16 27.55
C ASP A 41 -11.37 -20.95 26.92
N ASN A 42 -11.10 -20.97 25.61
CA ASN A 42 -10.41 -19.88 24.93
C ASN A 42 -11.33 -18.67 24.76
N GLU A 43 -11.17 -17.68 25.66
CA GLU A 43 -12.00 -16.47 25.73
C GLU A 43 -12.01 -15.64 24.43
N ARG A 44 -10.91 -15.65 23.65
CA ARG A 44 -10.85 -14.94 22.35
C ARG A 44 -11.61 -15.69 21.26
N CYS A 45 -11.51 -17.02 21.25
CA CYS A 45 -12.26 -17.89 20.34
C CYS A 45 -13.76 -17.71 20.59
N LEU A 46 -14.19 -17.81 21.86
CA LEU A 46 -15.58 -17.60 22.27
C LEU A 46 -16.12 -16.22 21.87
N CYS A 47 -15.36 -15.14 22.09
CA CYS A 47 -15.78 -13.80 21.66
C CYS A 47 -15.92 -13.68 20.12
N GLY A 48 -15.03 -14.33 19.36
CA GLY A 48 -15.12 -14.40 17.89
C GLY A 48 -16.40 -15.10 17.43
N THR A 49 -16.68 -16.28 17.96
CA THR A 49 -17.88 -17.07 17.60
C THR A 49 -19.18 -16.36 17.96
N HIS A 50 -19.22 -15.67 19.12
CA HIS A 50 -20.39 -14.87 19.48
C HIS A 50 -20.60 -13.68 18.53
N LYS A 51 -19.51 -13.08 18.03
CA LYS A 51 -19.59 -11.99 17.05
C LYS A 51 -20.06 -12.46 15.67
N GLU A 52 -19.70 -13.67 15.28
CA GLU A 52 -20.21 -14.32 14.06
C GLU A 52 -21.72 -14.55 14.14
N ILE A 53 -22.22 -15.00 15.29
CA ILE A 53 -23.66 -15.16 15.54
C ILE A 53 -24.37 -13.80 15.49
N ALA A 54 -23.82 -12.74 16.09
CA ALA A 54 -24.39 -11.40 16.00
C ALA A 54 -24.45 -10.88 14.56
N ASN A 55 -23.41 -11.14 13.75
CA ASN A 55 -23.36 -10.76 12.34
C ASN A 55 -24.47 -11.43 11.50
N CYS A 56 -24.97 -12.61 11.89
CA CYS A 56 -26.11 -13.23 11.21
C CYS A 56 -27.38 -12.36 11.30
N TYR A 57 -27.61 -11.66 12.41
CA TYR A 57 -28.76 -10.76 12.57
C TYR A 57 -28.54 -9.40 11.90
N VAL A 58 -27.30 -8.89 11.91
CA VAL A 58 -26.93 -7.58 11.33
C VAL A 58 -27.02 -7.55 9.80
N ASN A 59 -26.85 -8.70 9.14
CA ASN A 59 -27.02 -8.79 7.69
C ASN A 59 -28.48 -8.67 7.22
N CYS A 60 -29.45 -8.59 8.15
CA CYS A 60 -30.85 -8.36 7.85
C CYS A 60 -31.27 -6.93 8.21
N ASP A 61 -31.49 -6.08 7.21
CA ASP A 61 -31.63 -4.61 7.32
C ASP A 61 -32.86 -4.13 8.14
N LYS A 62 -33.72 -5.03 8.61
CA LYS A 62 -34.93 -4.75 9.42
C LYS A 62 -35.10 -5.64 10.65
N ASP A 63 -34.10 -6.44 11.03
CA ASP A 63 -34.23 -7.29 12.21
C ASP A 63 -34.08 -6.47 13.50
N SER A 64 -35.15 -6.39 14.28
CA SER A 64 -35.19 -5.68 15.56
C SER A 64 -34.23 -6.26 16.61
N ARG A 65 -33.72 -7.48 16.40
CA ARG A 65 -32.79 -8.19 17.28
C ARG A 65 -31.31 -7.88 17.01
N ALA A 66 -30.98 -7.24 15.89
CA ALA A 66 -29.59 -6.93 15.52
C ALA A 66 -28.88 -6.04 16.57
N LYS A 67 -29.51 -4.92 16.96
CA LYS A 67 -28.95 -4.01 17.97
C LYS A 67 -28.80 -4.65 19.37
N PRO A 68 -29.82 -5.36 19.91
CA PRO A 68 -29.68 -6.11 21.15
C PRO A 68 -28.57 -7.16 21.12
N ALA A 69 -28.42 -7.88 20.00
CA ALA A 69 -27.40 -8.91 19.84
C ALA A 69 -25.98 -8.31 19.84
N GLU A 70 -25.74 -7.23 19.08
CA GLU A 70 -24.45 -6.52 19.09
C GLU A 70 -24.10 -6.01 20.49
N GLN A 71 -25.05 -5.38 21.19
CA GLN A 71 -24.83 -4.88 22.55
C GLN A 71 -24.52 -6.00 23.55
N ALA A 72 -25.19 -7.15 23.43
CA ALA A 72 -24.94 -8.30 24.30
C ALA A 72 -23.55 -8.91 24.08
N VAL A 73 -23.13 -9.05 22.82
CA VAL A 73 -21.78 -9.56 22.47
C VAL A 73 -20.71 -8.56 22.87
N GLU A 74 -20.92 -7.26 22.67
CA GLU A 74 -19.96 -6.24 23.07
C GLU A 74 -19.81 -6.15 24.60
N LYS A 75 -20.91 -6.29 25.34
CA LYS A 75 -20.88 -6.39 26.80
C LYS A 75 -20.15 -7.66 27.26
N TYR A 76 -20.37 -8.80 26.62
CA TYR A 76 -19.66 -10.04 26.92
C TYR A 76 -18.14 -9.94 26.64
N CYS A 77 -17.78 -9.49 25.44
CA CYS A 77 -16.40 -9.31 25.01
C CYS A 77 -15.67 -8.20 25.79
N SER A 78 -16.37 -7.16 26.27
CA SER A 78 -15.76 -6.11 27.09
C SER A 78 -15.45 -6.59 28.51
N VAL A 79 -16.31 -7.44 29.10
CA VAL A 79 -16.03 -8.11 30.38
C VAL A 79 -14.85 -9.08 30.23
N LEU A 80 -14.80 -9.83 29.13
CA LEU A 80 -13.65 -10.67 28.82
C LEU A 80 -12.38 -9.85 28.54
N ARG A 81 -12.44 -8.69 27.86
CA ARG A 81 -11.29 -7.77 27.73
C ARG A 81 -10.79 -7.23 29.07
N LYS A 82 -11.70 -7.01 30.03
CA LYS A 82 -11.33 -6.58 31.39
C LYS A 82 -10.68 -7.71 32.20
N ARG A 83 -11.10 -8.97 32.00
CA ARG A 83 -10.49 -10.18 32.61
C ARG A 83 -9.19 -10.63 31.93
N SER A 84 -9.11 -10.50 30.62
CA SER A 84 -7.95 -10.80 29.78
C SER A 84 -7.00 -9.61 29.63
N LYS A 85 -7.17 -8.55 30.43
CA LYS A 85 -6.00 -7.75 30.82
C LYS A 85 -5.01 -8.78 31.35
N PRO A 86 -3.85 -8.96 30.70
CA PRO A 86 -2.88 -9.88 31.26
C PRO A 86 -2.65 -9.42 32.69
N LEU A 87 -2.55 -10.38 33.62
CA LEU A 87 -1.71 -10.20 34.81
C LEU A 87 -0.30 -9.86 34.28
N TYR A 88 -0.15 -8.62 33.83
CA TYR A 88 1.03 -8.07 33.18
C TYR A 88 1.96 -7.79 34.34
N ASN A 89 2.80 -8.79 34.56
CA ASN A 89 3.81 -8.80 35.60
C ASN A 89 4.53 -7.44 35.61
N SER A 90 4.42 -6.72 36.73
CA SER A 90 4.86 -5.34 36.95
C SER A 90 6.41 -5.20 37.01
N ARG A 91 7.14 -5.92 36.15
CA ARG A 91 8.61 -5.99 36.13
C ARG A 91 9.19 -6.21 34.74
N ARG A 92 8.69 -5.55 33.69
CA ARG A 92 9.43 -5.48 32.41
C ARG A 92 10.18 -4.15 32.33
N HIS A 93 11.48 -4.22 32.00
CA HIS A 93 12.34 -3.06 31.81
C HIS A 93 11.71 -2.07 30.82
N PRO A 94 11.89 -0.74 31.02
CA PRO A 94 11.30 0.30 30.16
C PRO A 94 11.67 0.14 28.68
N VAL A 95 12.84 -0.43 28.41
CA VAL A 95 13.32 -0.75 27.06
C VAL A 95 12.43 -1.78 26.35
N HIS A 96 11.99 -2.84 27.04
CA HIS A 96 11.12 -3.85 26.42
C HIS A 96 9.75 -3.25 26.07
N LYS A 97 9.23 -2.37 26.92
CA LYS A 97 7.95 -1.69 26.65
C LYS A 97 8.07 -0.76 25.43
N ALA A 98 9.17 -0.01 25.33
CA ALA A 98 9.44 0.82 24.16
C ALA A 98 9.61 -0.01 22.87
N LEU A 99 10.32 -1.14 22.92
CA LEU A 99 10.49 -2.04 21.77
C LEU A 99 9.18 -2.70 21.34
N GLU A 100 8.28 -2.99 22.29
CA GLU A 100 6.96 -3.54 22.03
C GLU A 100 6.03 -2.48 21.41
N GLU A 101 6.06 -1.24 21.91
CA GLU A 101 5.31 -0.10 21.33
C GLU A 101 5.81 0.30 19.93
N LEU A 102 7.11 0.13 19.64
CA LEU A 102 7.70 0.33 18.32
C LEU A 102 7.45 -0.86 17.36
N GLY A 103 6.85 -1.96 17.82
CA GLY A 103 6.62 -3.16 17.02
C GLY A 103 7.89 -3.97 16.70
N LEU A 104 9.04 -3.63 17.28
CA LEU A 104 10.32 -4.34 17.08
C LEU A 104 10.28 -5.76 17.63
N VAL A 105 9.56 -5.97 18.75
CA VAL A 105 9.35 -7.31 19.31
C VAL A 105 8.53 -8.17 18.35
N SER A 106 7.49 -7.59 17.72
CA SER A 106 6.65 -8.26 16.73
C SER A 106 7.47 -8.70 15.50
N LEU A 107 8.38 -7.86 15.00
CA LEU A 107 9.29 -8.21 13.91
C LEU A 107 10.35 -9.25 14.34
N TYR A 108 10.88 -9.15 15.55
CA TYR A 108 11.87 -10.12 16.03
C TYR A 108 11.27 -11.52 16.20
N GLN A 109 10.01 -11.61 16.66
CA GLN A 109 9.27 -12.85 16.82
C GLN A 109 8.66 -13.39 15.52
N SER A 110 8.73 -12.65 14.40
CA SER A 110 8.20 -13.11 13.12
C SER A 110 9.08 -14.21 12.50
N THR A 111 8.50 -14.91 11.52
CA THR A 111 9.19 -15.99 10.79
C THR A 111 10.41 -15.47 10.03
N LYS A 112 11.33 -16.39 9.71
CA LYS A 112 12.51 -16.05 8.90
C LYS A 112 12.13 -15.48 7.53
N ASP A 113 11.07 -16.01 6.91
CA ASP A 113 10.58 -15.54 5.61
C ASP A 113 10.13 -14.08 5.66
N VAL A 114 9.44 -13.64 6.71
CA VAL A 114 9.06 -12.22 6.88
C VAL A 114 10.30 -11.31 6.94
N LYS A 115 11.34 -11.73 7.67
CA LYS A 115 12.60 -10.97 7.76
C LYS A 115 13.33 -10.91 6.42
N ILE A 116 13.32 -12.01 5.67
CA ILE A 116 13.87 -12.07 4.30
C ILE A 116 13.10 -11.13 3.37
N LEU A 117 11.77 -11.07 3.45
CA LEU A 117 10.96 -10.14 2.65
C LEU A 117 11.27 -8.67 2.98
N CYS A 118 11.44 -8.33 4.26
CA CYS A 118 11.89 -6.99 4.66
C CYS A 118 13.28 -6.67 4.06
N ALA A 119 14.21 -7.63 4.11
CA ALA A 119 15.54 -7.47 3.52
C ALA A 119 15.50 -7.34 1.98
N GLN A 120 14.66 -8.14 1.30
CA GLN A 120 14.47 -8.04 -0.16
C GLN A 120 13.95 -6.66 -0.56
N ARG A 121 12.98 -6.12 0.19
CA ARG A 121 12.47 -4.77 -0.06
C ARG A 121 13.53 -3.69 0.18
N PHE A 122 14.33 -3.82 1.23
CA PHE A 122 15.47 -2.92 1.46
C PHE A 122 16.46 -2.96 0.29
N ILE A 123 16.90 -4.16 -0.12
CA ILE A 123 17.84 -4.37 -1.24
C ILE A 123 17.31 -3.76 -2.53
N ARG A 124 16.02 -4.00 -2.84
CA ARG A 124 15.38 -3.46 -4.04
C ARG A 124 15.32 -1.94 -4.02
N LEU A 125 14.84 -1.34 -2.92
CA LEU A 125 14.75 0.12 -2.84
C LEU A 125 16.11 0.81 -2.77
N PHE A 126 17.11 0.17 -2.18
CA PHE A 126 18.49 0.63 -2.26
C PHE A 126 18.98 0.73 -3.71
N ALA A 127 18.74 -0.31 -4.50
CA ALA A 127 19.09 -0.32 -5.92
C ALA A 127 18.29 0.75 -6.70
N TYR A 128 16.99 0.91 -6.42
CA TYR A 128 16.20 1.97 -7.04
C TYR A 128 16.69 3.38 -6.67
N GLY A 129 17.09 3.62 -5.42
CA GLY A 129 17.67 4.89 -4.98
C GLY A 129 18.88 5.29 -5.84
N GLY A 130 19.81 4.36 -6.06
CA GLY A 130 20.95 4.57 -6.95
C GLY A 130 20.55 4.83 -8.40
N SER A 131 19.70 3.98 -8.97
CA SER A 131 19.25 4.13 -10.37
C SER A 131 18.47 5.43 -10.60
N THR A 132 17.61 5.84 -9.66
CA THR A 132 16.77 7.05 -9.75
C THR A 132 17.63 8.32 -9.74
N LEU A 133 18.74 8.31 -8.98
CA LEU A 133 19.68 9.41 -8.92
C LEU A 133 20.33 9.70 -10.27
N VAL A 134 20.61 8.65 -11.06
CA VAL A 134 21.36 8.77 -12.32
C VAL A 134 20.51 8.64 -13.58
N LEU A 135 19.31 8.06 -13.53
CA LEU A 135 18.57 7.62 -14.73
C LEU A 135 18.42 8.70 -15.81
N VAL A 136 17.94 9.90 -15.45
CA VAL A 136 17.77 10.99 -16.42
C VAL A 136 19.12 11.47 -16.94
N ALA A 137 20.08 11.68 -16.04
CA ALA A 137 21.41 12.13 -16.41
C ALA A 137 22.09 11.13 -17.35
N TYR A 138 22.00 9.83 -17.06
CA TYR A 138 22.55 8.76 -17.89
C TYR A 138 21.98 8.78 -19.31
N LEU A 139 20.65 8.83 -19.46
CA LEU A 139 20.03 8.89 -20.78
C LEU A 139 20.42 10.17 -21.54
N ARG A 140 20.61 11.29 -20.83
CA ARG A 140 21.08 12.56 -21.43
C ARG A 140 22.53 12.47 -21.89
N GLU A 141 23.42 11.86 -21.13
CA GLU A 141 24.81 11.60 -21.54
C GLU A 141 24.88 10.64 -22.75
N LEU A 142 23.92 9.72 -22.90
CA LEU A 142 23.76 8.89 -24.10
C LEU A 142 23.18 9.65 -25.32
N GLY A 143 22.94 10.96 -25.21
CA GLY A 143 22.43 11.79 -26.30
C GLY A 143 20.91 11.74 -26.51
N VAL A 144 20.14 11.17 -25.58
CA VAL A 144 18.68 11.12 -25.66
C VAL A 144 18.08 12.48 -25.31
N SER A 145 17.13 13.01 -26.09
CA SER A 145 16.44 14.29 -25.76
C SER A 145 15.64 14.20 -24.45
N THR A 146 15.47 15.30 -23.72
CA THR A 146 14.66 15.32 -22.48
C THR A 146 13.22 14.90 -22.74
N THR A 147 12.65 15.25 -23.90
CA THR A 147 11.34 14.76 -24.35
C THR A 147 11.29 13.23 -24.41
N ARG A 148 12.31 12.60 -25.01
CA ARG A 148 12.40 11.14 -25.08
C ARG A 148 12.67 10.51 -23.71
N VAL A 149 13.40 11.17 -22.82
CA VAL A 149 13.54 10.71 -21.42
C VAL A 149 12.20 10.76 -20.69
N GLY A 150 11.40 11.82 -20.90
CA GLY A 150 10.05 11.92 -20.37
C GLY A 150 9.16 10.78 -20.88
N LEU A 151 9.20 10.52 -22.20
CA LEU A 151 8.50 9.40 -22.81
C LEU A 151 8.96 8.04 -22.24
N PHE A 152 10.27 7.86 -22.03
CA PHE A 152 10.85 6.68 -21.41
C PHE A 152 10.25 6.41 -20.02
N MET A 153 10.19 7.45 -19.19
CA MET A 153 9.62 7.36 -17.84
C MET A 153 8.11 7.10 -17.86
N THR A 154 7.38 7.72 -18.78
CA THR A 154 5.95 7.46 -18.95
C THR A 154 5.68 6.03 -19.38
N LEU A 155 6.40 5.52 -20.38
CA LEU A 155 6.22 4.17 -20.90
C LEU A 155 6.67 3.09 -19.89
N THR A 156 7.68 3.36 -19.06
CA THR A 156 8.04 2.47 -17.94
C THR A 156 6.95 2.40 -16.90
N LEU A 157 6.36 3.52 -16.48
CA LEU A 157 5.22 3.52 -15.56
C LEU A 157 3.98 2.81 -16.14
N VAL A 158 3.67 3.02 -17.42
CA VAL A 158 2.58 2.30 -18.11
C VAL A 158 2.88 0.81 -18.18
N GLY A 159 4.13 0.44 -18.50
CA GLY A 159 4.61 -0.94 -18.50
C GLY A 159 4.46 -1.61 -17.14
N ASP A 160 4.83 -0.91 -16.06
CA ASP A 160 4.67 -1.39 -14.69
C ASP A 160 3.21 -1.68 -14.34
N ILE A 161 2.27 -0.84 -14.78
CA ILE A 161 0.82 -1.09 -14.59
C ILE A 161 0.40 -2.37 -15.31
N ILE A 162 0.80 -2.52 -16.58
CA ILE A 162 0.44 -3.69 -17.40
C ILE A 162 1.03 -4.97 -16.80
N ILE A 163 2.33 -4.96 -16.46
CA ILE A 163 3.01 -6.10 -15.85
C ILE A 163 2.41 -6.43 -14.49
N SER A 164 2.07 -5.42 -13.68
CA SER A 164 1.41 -5.64 -12.39
C SER A 164 0.05 -6.30 -12.54
N PHE A 165 -0.74 -5.86 -13.51
CA PHE A 165 -2.03 -6.45 -13.81
C PHE A 165 -1.90 -7.90 -14.30
N LEU A 166 -0.96 -8.16 -15.23
CA LEU A 166 -0.70 -9.51 -15.72
C LEU A 166 -0.24 -10.44 -14.59
N LEU A 167 0.72 -10.01 -13.78
CA LEU A 167 1.19 -10.81 -12.65
C LEU A 167 0.08 -11.03 -11.62
N ALA A 168 -0.79 -10.06 -11.35
CA ALA A 168 -1.93 -10.27 -10.46
C ALA A 168 -2.92 -11.35 -10.97
N LEU A 169 -3.09 -11.50 -12.29
CA LEU A 169 -3.95 -12.54 -12.87
C LEU A 169 -3.34 -13.94 -12.81
N PHE A 170 -2.01 -14.05 -12.91
CA PHE A 170 -1.32 -15.34 -13.00
C PHE A 170 -0.60 -15.76 -11.70
N ALA A 171 -0.37 -14.83 -10.76
CA ALA A 171 0.45 -15.08 -9.56
C ALA A 171 -0.11 -16.20 -8.67
N ASP A 172 -1.43 -16.31 -8.55
CA ASP A 172 -2.05 -17.35 -7.73
C ASP A 172 -1.88 -18.76 -8.34
N GLY A 173 -1.63 -18.87 -9.65
CA GLY A 173 -1.38 -20.14 -10.33
C GLY A 173 0.10 -20.51 -10.50
N VAL A 174 1.01 -19.52 -10.49
CA VAL A 174 2.45 -19.72 -10.74
C VAL A 174 3.25 -19.93 -9.45
N GLY A 175 2.69 -19.52 -8.31
CA GLY A 175 3.35 -19.59 -7.00
C GLY A 175 4.11 -18.30 -6.68
N ARG A 176 3.98 -17.85 -5.44
CA ARG A 176 4.47 -16.53 -4.99
C ARG A 176 6.00 -16.49 -4.96
N ARG A 177 6.67 -17.59 -4.60
CA ARG A 177 8.14 -17.67 -4.58
C ARG A 177 8.73 -17.56 -5.99
N VAL A 178 8.10 -18.20 -6.97
CA VAL A 178 8.52 -18.16 -8.37
C VAL A 178 8.41 -16.73 -8.92
N VAL A 179 7.30 -16.03 -8.63
CA VAL A 179 7.12 -14.63 -9.03
C VAL A 179 8.22 -13.72 -8.45
N LEU A 180 8.60 -13.90 -7.19
CA LEU A 180 9.69 -13.14 -6.57
C LEU A 180 11.05 -13.44 -7.21
N ALA A 181 11.33 -14.71 -7.51
CA ALA A 181 12.56 -15.14 -8.18
C ALA A 181 12.65 -14.62 -9.62
N LEU A 182 11.59 -14.76 -10.42
CA LEU A 182 11.51 -14.21 -11.78
C LEU A 182 11.74 -12.70 -11.79
N GLY A 183 11.13 -11.98 -10.84
CA GLY A 183 11.38 -10.57 -10.67
C GLY A 183 12.82 -10.21 -10.31
N ALA A 184 13.55 -11.08 -9.60
CA ALA A 184 14.96 -10.86 -9.30
C ALA A 184 15.85 -11.12 -10.52
N ILE A 185 15.50 -12.13 -11.33
CA ILE A 185 16.16 -12.41 -12.62
C ILE A 185 15.98 -11.23 -13.57
N LEU A 186 14.74 -10.74 -13.74
CA LEU A 186 14.44 -9.60 -14.61
C LEU A 186 15.16 -8.33 -14.16
N MET A 187 15.23 -8.08 -12.85
CA MET A 187 16.01 -6.98 -12.27
C MET A 187 17.51 -7.11 -12.56
N THR A 188 18.06 -8.32 -12.47
CA THR A 188 19.48 -8.56 -12.80
C THR A 188 19.75 -8.33 -14.29
N ALA A 189 18.88 -8.89 -15.14
CA ALA A 189 19.00 -8.75 -16.59
C ALA A 189 18.89 -7.28 -17.03
N SER A 190 17.96 -6.51 -16.46
CA SER A 190 17.80 -5.09 -16.81
C SER A 190 19.00 -4.26 -16.39
N GLY A 191 19.59 -4.51 -15.22
CA GLY A 191 20.84 -3.87 -14.80
C GLY A 191 21.99 -4.15 -15.77
N ILE A 192 22.17 -5.40 -16.20
CA ILE A 192 23.22 -5.77 -17.16
C ILE A 192 22.99 -5.05 -18.50
N VAL A 193 21.75 -5.02 -19.00
CA VAL A 193 21.41 -4.33 -20.24
C VAL A 193 21.70 -2.84 -20.15
N PHE A 194 21.39 -2.19 -19.03
CA PHE A 194 21.72 -0.79 -18.82
C PHE A 194 23.22 -0.53 -18.72
N ALA A 195 23.99 -1.48 -18.19
CA ALA A 195 25.44 -1.37 -18.07
C ALA A 195 26.18 -1.58 -19.40
N THR A 196 25.60 -2.32 -20.36
CA THR A 196 26.29 -2.67 -21.63
C THR A 196 25.70 -1.99 -22.86
N SER A 197 24.39 -1.71 -22.89
CA SER A 197 23.70 -1.15 -24.04
C SER A 197 23.61 0.37 -23.99
N SER A 198 23.55 1.01 -25.16
CA SER A 198 23.28 2.45 -25.33
C SER A 198 22.05 2.70 -26.21
N ASN A 199 21.41 1.65 -26.73
CA ASN A 199 20.26 1.80 -27.60
C ASN A 199 19.00 2.09 -26.77
N TYR A 200 18.37 3.23 -27.04
CA TYR A 200 17.16 3.71 -26.35
C TYR A 200 16.06 2.65 -26.22
N TRP A 201 15.73 1.92 -27.30
CA TRP A 201 14.62 0.96 -27.29
C TRP A 201 14.95 -0.31 -26.48
N ILE A 202 16.21 -0.72 -26.51
CA ILE A 202 16.70 -1.86 -25.71
C ILE A 202 16.65 -1.49 -24.22
N LEU A 203 17.12 -0.30 -23.86
CA LEU A 203 17.04 0.22 -22.49
C LEU A 203 15.59 0.36 -22.02
N LEU A 204 14.69 0.80 -22.91
CA LEU A 204 13.27 0.96 -22.58
C LEU A 204 12.60 -0.38 -22.31
N ALA A 205 12.83 -1.37 -23.17
CA ALA A 205 12.32 -2.72 -22.97
C ALA A 205 12.86 -3.33 -21.66
N ALA A 206 14.15 -3.16 -21.37
CA ALA A 206 14.76 -3.60 -20.13
C ALA A 206 14.20 -2.90 -18.90
N ALA A 207 13.92 -1.59 -18.98
CA ALA A 207 13.33 -0.84 -17.86
C ALA A 207 11.89 -1.27 -17.57
N ILE A 208 11.08 -1.51 -18.61
CA ILE A 208 9.71 -2.02 -18.47
C ILE A 208 9.74 -3.44 -17.88
N LEU A 209 10.45 -4.37 -18.50
CA LEU A 209 10.46 -5.78 -18.07
C LEU A 209 11.14 -5.97 -16.71
N GLY A 210 12.20 -5.22 -16.44
CA GLY A 210 12.93 -5.21 -15.18
C GLY A 210 12.27 -4.39 -14.07
N VAL A 211 11.16 -3.69 -14.37
CA VAL A 211 10.42 -2.83 -13.44
C VAL A 211 11.37 -1.82 -12.78
N ILE A 212 12.18 -1.13 -13.58
CA ILE A 212 13.08 -0.07 -13.08
C ILE A 212 12.22 1.15 -12.76
N SER A 213 12.16 1.53 -11.48
CA SER A 213 11.36 2.68 -11.07
C SER A 213 12.03 3.99 -11.50
N PRO A 214 11.40 4.80 -12.38
CA PRO A 214 11.93 6.11 -12.71
C PRO A 214 11.73 7.12 -11.58
N GLY A 215 10.86 6.86 -10.61
CA GLY A 215 10.51 7.80 -9.53
C GLY A 215 11.08 7.42 -8.15
N GLY A 216 11.87 6.35 -8.05
CA GLY A 216 12.36 5.79 -6.78
C GLY A 216 11.31 5.04 -5.95
N ASN A 217 10.03 5.14 -6.31
CA ASN A 217 8.91 4.47 -5.65
C ASN A 217 8.56 3.14 -6.34
N GLU A 218 8.14 2.15 -5.55
CA GLU A 218 7.60 0.89 -6.08
C GLU A 218 6.18 1.07 -6.62
N ILE A 219 6.03 1.02 -7.94
CA ILE A 219 4.73 1.00 -8.63
C ILE A 219 4.43 -0.39 -9.23
N GLY A 220 5.38 -1.33 -9.12
CA GLY A 220 5.28 -2.69 -9.66
C GLY A 220 4.57 -3.73 -8.78
N PRO A 221 4.44 -4.97 -9.30
CA PRO A 221 3.62 -6.04 -8.70
C PRO A 221 4.19 -6.57 -7.38
N PHE A 222 5.50 -6.41 -7.18
CA PHE A 222 6.19 -7.05 -6.08
C PHE A 222 5.64 -6.66 -4.72
N ARG A 223 5.28 -5.39 -4.55
CA ARG A 223 4.75 -4.91 -3.29
C ARG A 223 3.46 -5.66 -2.91
N GLY A 224 2.55 -5.86 -3.86
CA GLY A 224 1.30 -6.59 -3.62
C GLY A 224 1.53 -8.06 -3.28
N VAL A 225 2.45 -8.71 -4.00
CA VAL A 225 2.83 -10.11 -3.72
C VAL A 225 3.45 -10.22 -2.32
N GLU A 226 4.44 -9.41 -1.99
CA GLU A 226 5.13 -9.41 -0.70
C GLU A 226 4.18 -9.09 0.46
N GLU A 227 3.32 -8.08 0.31
CA GLU A 227 2.31 -7.75 1.31
C GLU A 227 1.33 -8.92 1.53
N SER A 228 0.92 -9.62 0.47
CA SER A 228 0.04 -10.79 0.58
C SER A 228 0.71 -11.98 1.29
N ILE A 229 2.03 -12.17 1.14
CA ILE A 229 2.79 -13.19 1.87
C ILE A 229 2.90 -12.81 3.34
N ILE A 230 3.20 -11.55 3.65
CA ILE A 230 3.27 -11.05 5.03
C ILE A 230 1.91 -11.20 5.73
N ALA A 231 0.81 -10.90 5.04
CA ALA A 231 -0.54 -11.10 5.55
C ALA A 231 -0.81 -12.56 5.96
N HIS A 232 -0.33 -13.49 5.12
CA HIS A 232 -0.52 -14.92 5.28
C HIS A 232 0.33 -15.49 6.43
N LEU A 233 1.60 -15.08 6.52
CA LEU A 233 2.57 -15.59 7.50
C LEU A 233 2.46 -14.96 8.90
N THR A 234 1.74 -13.84 9.05
CA THR A 234 1.70 -13.08 10.30
C THR A 234 0.31 -13.11 10.92
N ASP A 235 0.23 -13.27 12.25
CA ASP A 235 -1.04 -13.21 12.98
C ASP A 235 -1.68 -11.81 12.93
N ALA A 236 -3.01 -11.76 12.87
CA ALA A 236 -3.78 -10.51 12.78
C ALA A 236 -3.36 -9.41 13.79
N PRO A 237 -3.07 -9.70 15.08
CA PRO A 237 -2.67 -8.68 16.04
C PRO A 237 -1.29 -8.05 15.78
N ARG A 238 -0.39 -8.76 15.09
CA ARG A 238 1.01 -8.33 14.84
C ARG A 238 1.24 -7.83 13.43
N ARG A 239 0.30 -8.07 12.50
CA ARG A 239 0.39 -7.65 11.08
C ARG A 239 0.68 -6.17 10.92
N GLY A 240 0.04 -5.32 11.72
CA GLY A 240 0.23 -3.86 11.65
C GLY A 240 1.68 -3.45 11.84
N ASP A 241 2.32 -3.98 12.90
CA ASP A 241 3.72 -3.71 13.22
C ASP A 241 4.66 -4.22 12.11
N VAL A 242 4.41 -5.43 11.61
CA VAL A 242 5.24 -6.02 10.56
C VAL A 242 5.13 -5.22 9.26
N TYR A 243 3.93 -4.77 8.87
CA TYR A 243 3.77 -3.90 7.71
C TYR A 243 4.48 -2.55 7.88
N ALA A 244 4.45 -1.98 9.08
CA ALA A 244 5.16 -0.74 9.37
C ALA A 244 6.68 -0.92 9.16
N TRP A 245 7.26 -2.00 9.71
CA TRP A 245 8.69 -2.30 9.55
C TRP A 245 9.07 -2.68 8.12
N TYR A 246 8.20 -3.41 7.41
CA TYR A 246 8.37 -3.71 5.99
C TYR A 246 8.39 -2.42 5.15
N SER A 247 7.50 -1.46 5.43
CA SER A 247 7.51 -0.16 4.77
C SER A 247 8.75 0.67 5.12
N LEU A 248 9.11 0.72 6.40
CA LEU A 248 10.29 1.45 6.88
C LEU A 248 11.58 0.91 6.27
N SER A 249 11.70 -0.42 6.13
CA SER A 249 12.84 -1.07 5.49
C SER A 249 13.01 -0.62 4.04
N GLY A 250 11.90 -0.50 3.30
CA GLY A 250 11.93 0.06 1.95
C GLY A 250 12.42 1.51 1.94
N THR A 251 11.78 2.40 2.71
CA THR A 251 12.15 3.82 2.76
C THR A 251 13.62 4.02 3.17
N ALA A 252 14.09 3.26 4.16
CA ALA A 252 15.49 3.25 4.55
C ALA A 252 16.40 2.79 3.41
N GLY A 253 16.05 1.69 2.73
CA GLY A 253 16.78 1.20 1.55
C GLY A 253 16.97 2.30 0.50
N GLY A 254 15.88 2.94 0.09
CA GLY A 254 15.91 4.04 -0.90
C GLY A 254 16.78 5.22 -0.46
N ALA A 255 16.65 5.66 0.78
CA ALA A 255 17.45 6.75 1.33
C ALA A 255 18.94 6.39 1.35
N PHE A 256 19.32 5.24 1.89
CA PHE A 256 20.70 4.79 1.92
C PHE A 256 21.25 4.59 0.51
N GLY A 257 20.45 4.07 -0.43
CA GLY A 257 20.85 3.91 -1.83
C GLY A 257 21.20 5.24 -2.50
N LEU A 258 20.42 6.30 -2.25
CA LEU A 258 20.73 7.66 -2.73
C LEU A 258 22.06 8.17 -2.16
N LEU A 259 22.27 8.01 -0.85
CA LEU A 259 23.49 8.45 -0.17
C LEU A 259 24.73 7.72 -0.69
N THR A 260 24.71 6.39 -0.63
CA THR A 260 25.88 5.56 -0.97
C THR A 260 26.21 5.66 -2.44
N CYS A 261 25.21 5.54 -3.33
CA CYS A 261 25.47 5.60 -4.76
C CYS A 261 25.95 6.99 -5.17
N GLY A 262 25.38 8.06 -4.59
CA GLY A 262 25.84 9.43 -4.86
C GLY A 262 27.32 9.62 -4.55
N TRP A 263 27.78 9.17 -3.38
CA TRP A 263 29.19 9.30 -3.00
C TRP A 263 30.12 8.36 -3.77
N ILE A 264 29.67 7.15 -4.11
CA ILE A 264 30.43 6.23 -4.98
C ILE A 264 30.63 6.87 -6.35
N ILE A 265 29.57 7.43 -6.95
CA ILE A 265 29.65 8.14 -8.24
C ILE A 265 30.63 9.32 -8.14
N HIS A 266 30.52 10.13 -7.08
CA HIS A 266 31.42 11.26 -6.87
C HIS A 266 32.88 10.79 -6.77
N HIS A 267 33.16 9.75 -5.99
CA HIS A 267 34.51 9.20 -5.87
C HIS A 267 35.05 8.67 -7.20
N MET A 268 34.25 7.90 -7.95
CA MET A 268 34.67 7.35 -9.24
C MET A 268 34.90 8.44 -10.29
N ARG A 269 34.08 9.50 -10.27
CA ARG A 269 34.19 10.61 -11.23
C ARG A 269 35.35 11.55 -10.92
N TYR A 270 35.50 11.98 -9.67
CA TYR A 270 36.45 13.03 -9.30
C TYR A 270 37.80 12.50 -8.82
N ASN A 271 37.84 11.35 -8.13
CA ASN A 271 39.10 10.80 -7.61
C ASN A 271 39.76 9.83 -8.58
N LEU A 272 38.97 9.01 -9.30
CA LEU A 272 39.49 8.06 -10.29
C LEU A 272 39.50 8.63 -11.72
N GLY A 273 38.83 9.76 -11.95
CA GLY A 273 38.82 10.44 -13.26
C GLY A 273 38.12 9.64 -14.37
N LEU A 274 37.21 8.73 -14.02
CA LEU A 274 36.48 7.90 -14.99
C LEU A 274 35.46 8.72 -15.78
N ASP A 275 35.19 8.29 -17.01
CA ASP A 275 34.18 8.92 -17.85
C ASP A 275 32.78 8.82 -17.24
N VAL A 276 31.95 9.85 -17.45
CA VAL A 276 30.62 9.96 -16.83
C VAL A 276 29.72 8.78 -17.20
N VAL A 277 29.78 8.32 -18.45
CA VAL A 277 28.97 7.19 -18.93
C VAL A 277 29.43 5.89 -18.26
N GLU A 278 30.74 5.69 -18.11
CA GLU A 278 31.31 4.52 -17.44
C GLU A 278 30.94 4.48 -15.95
N VAL A 279 31.01 5.62 -15.27
CA VAL A 279 30.57 5.73 -13.87
C VAL A 279 29.09 5.38 -13.73
N TYR A 280 28.21 5.87 -14.60
CA TYR A 280 26.79 5.50 -14.55
C TYR A 280 26.55 4.02 -14.86
N ARG A 281 27.27 3.43 -15.81
CA ARG A 281 27.21 1.98 -16.08
C ARG A 281 27.61 1.15 -14.86
N SER A 282 28.59 1.61 -14.07
CA SER A 282 28.99 0.96 -12.81
C SER A 282 27.84 0.89 -11.79
N VAL A 283 26.98 1.91 -11.73
CA VAL A 283 25.77 1.90 -10.88
C VAL A 283 24.82 0.79 -11.30
N PHE A 284 24.66 0.56 -12.61
CA PHE A 284 23.81 -0.52 -13.13
C PHE A 284 24.44 -1.91 -12.99
N TYR A 285 25.76 -2.03 -12.98
CA TYR A 285 26.42 -3.26 -12.51
C TYR A 285 26.12 -3.52 -11.03
N GLY A 286 26.22 -2.50 -10.17
CA GLY A 286 25.82 -2.60 -8.76
C GLY A 286 24.33 -2.98 -8.61
N TYR A 287 23.46 -2.41 -9.42
CA TYR A 287 22.04 -2.77 -9.50
C TYR A 287 21.84 -4.25 -9.83
N SER A 288 22.63 -4.80 -10.75
CA SER A 288 22.60 -6.22 -11.12
C SER A 288 23.04 -7.13 -9.97
N VAL A 289 24.08 -6.75 -9.24
CA VAL A 289 24.54 -7.47 -8.04
C VAL A 289 23.43 -7.53 -6.98
N MET A 290 22.71 -6.41 -6.76
CA MET A 290 21.56 -6.38 -5.86
C MET A 290 20.43 -7.29 -6.34
N GLY A 291 20.22 -7.41 -7.66
CA GLY A 291 19.31 -8.38 -8.27
C GLY A 291 19.68 -9.84 -7.96
N VAL A 292 20.97 -10.19 -8.04
CA VAL A 292 21.47 -11.53 -7.67
C VAL A 292 21.26 -11.80 -6.17
N LEU A 293 21.55 -10.85 -5.30
CA LEU A 293 21.31 -10.99 -3.85
C LEU A 293 19.82 -11.22 -3.55
N LYS A 294 18.94 -10.52 -4.26
CA LYS A 294 17.49 -10.72 -4.17
C LYS A 294 17.08 -12.11 -4.67
N LEU A 295 17.69 -12.61 -5.75
CA LEU A 295 17.43 -13.95 -6.28
C LEU A 295 17.83 -15.03 -5.27
N ILE A 296 19.02 -14.92 -4.69
CA ILE A 296 19.50 -15.82 -3.62
C ILE A 296 18.49 -15.80 -2.46
N SER A 297 18.05 -14.62 -2.03
CA SER A 297 17.06 -14.46 -0.97
C SER A 297 15.72 -15.12 -1.33
N ALA A 298 15.26 -15.02 -2.59
CA ALA A 298 14.02 -15.62 -3.05
C ALA A 298 14.10 -17.16 -3.10
N ILE A 299 15.28 -17.71 -3.43
CA ILE A 299 15.51 -19.15 -3.42
C ILE A 299 15.55 -19.69 -1.99
N ILE A 300 15.99 -18.90 -1.00
CA ILE A 300 16.05 -19.32 0.41
C ILE A 300 14.66 -19.34 1.07
N LEU A 301 13.65 -18.64 0.52
CA LEU A 301 12.29 -18.64 1.07
C LEU A 301 11.71 -20.05 1.17
N SER A 302 11.08 -20.34 2.31
CA SER A 302 10.45 -21.62 2.60
C SER A 302 9.20 -21.85 1.73
N SER A 303 8.73 -23.10 1.62
CA SER A 303 7.45 -23.42 0.97
C SER A 303 6.24 -22.81 1.71
N ALA A 304 6.41 -22.39 2.96
CA ALA A 304 5.38 -21.70 3.75
C ALA A 304 4.88 -20.39 3.13
N VAL A 305 5.62 -19.81 2.17
CA VAL A 305 5.18 -18.61 1.44
C VAL A 305 4.10 -18.91 0.39
N GLU A 306 3.94 -20.17 0.01
CA GLU A 306 2.96 -20.60 -0.98
C GLU A 306 1.58 -20.80 -0.37
N VAL A 307 0.54 -20.53 -1.16
CA VAL A 307 -0.85 -20.76 -0.74
C VAL A 307 -1.15 -22.24 -0.93
N HIS A 308 -1.12 -23.02 0.15
CA HIS A 308 -1.68 -24.37 0.12
C HIS A 308 -3.21 -24.27 0.16
N HIS A 309 -3.86 -24.56 -0.96
CA HIS A 309 -5.25 -24.98 -0.92
C HIS A 309 -5.29 -26.30 -0.16
N GLU A 310 -5.77 -26.29 1.09
CA GLU A 310 -6.26 -27.52 1.68
C GLU A 310 -7.34 -28.04 0.72
N PRO A 311 -7.21 -29.26 0.16
CA PRO A 311 -8.34 -29.87 -0.51
C PRO A 311 -9.45 -29.91 0.55
N GLU A 312 -10.62 -29.37 0.22
CA GLU A 312 -11.82 -29.66 0.98
C GLU A 312 -11.82 -31.18 1.19
N GLN A 313 -11.69 -31.60 2.45
CA GLN A 313 -11.89 -32.99 2.82
C GLN A 313 -13.33 -33.31 2.47
N GLY A 314 -13.53 -33.79 1.23
CA GLY A 314 -14.64 -34.63 0.89
C GLY A 314 -14.65 -35.72 1.94
N SER A 315 -15.70 -35.73 2.76
CA SER A 315 -15.95 -36.79 3.69
C SER A 315 -16.00 -38.08 2.89
N SER A 316 -14.91 -38.84 2.93
CA SER A 316 -14.86 -40.23 2.56
C SER A 316 -15.75 -41.00 3.54
N ALA A 317 -17.04 -41.06 3.22
CA ALA A 317 -17.95 -42.09 3.68
C ALA A 317 -18.28 -42.93 2.45
N ASP A 318 -17.41 -43.91 2.18
CA ASP A 318 -17.73 -45.02 1.31
C ASP A 318 -18.38 -46.14 2.15
N ASN A 319 -19.32 -46.84 1.50
CA ASN A 319 -20.06 -48.03 1.90
C ASN A 319 -21.40 -47.85 2.64
N GLY A 320 -22.45 -47.86 1.82
CA GLY A 320 -23.84 -48.05 2.21
C GLY A 320 -24.76 -48.04 0.98
N GLU A 321 -24.51 -48.95 0.03
CA GLU A 321 -25.49 -49.29 -1.02
C GLU A 321 -26.82 -49.68 -0.38
N GLN A 322 -27.87 -48.88 -0.59
CA GLN A 322 -29.26 -49.29 -0.87
C GLN A 322 -30.23 -48.12 -0.64
N ALA A 323 -30.63 -47.45 -1.72
CA ALA A 323 -31.93 -46.80 -1.79
C ALA A 323 -32.45 -46.90 -3.22
N PRO A 324 -33.63 -47.51 -3.46
CA PRO A 324 -34.12 -47.82 -4.79
C PRO A 324 -34.88 -46.63 -5.43
N LEU A 325 -34.69 -46.51 -6.75
CA LEU A 325 -35.67 -46.19 -7.81
C LEU A 325 -36.76 -45.15 -7.51
N LEU A 326 -36.78 -44.04 -8.25
CA LEU A 326 -37.90 -43.65 -9.12
C LEU A 326 -37.42 -42.68 -10.23
N PRO A 327 -38.01 -42.75 -11.45
CA PRO A 327 -37.52 -42.06 -12.64
C PRO A 327 -38.23 -40.72 -12.91
N GLU A 328 -37.49 -39.83 -13.59
CA GLU A 328 -37.95 -38.98 -14.70
C GLU A 328 -39.16 -38.07 -14.48
N ASN A 329 -38.90 -36.77 -14.25
CA ASN A 329 -39.47 -35.62 -14.99
C ASN A 329 -39.28 -34.31 -14.21
N ALA A 330 -38.20 -33.57 -14.50
CA ALA A 330 -38.14 -32.12 -14.40
C ALA A 330 -36.93 -31.62 -15.21
N PRO A 331 -37.06 -30.54 -16.01
CA PRO A 331 -36.00 -30.11 -16.90
C PRO A 331 -34.77 -29.69 -16.09
N VAL A 332 -33.62 -30.30 -16.42
CA VAL A 332 -32.31 -29.82 -16.02
C VAL A 332 -32.12 -28.45 -16.65
N GLN A 333 -32.46 -27.39 -15.91
CA GLN A 333 -31.86 -26.09 -16.15
C GLN A 333 -30.42 -26.18 -15.67
N SER A 334 -29.56 -26.56 -16.62
CA SER A 334 -28.13 -26.28 -16.56
C SER A 334 -27.92 -24.76 -16.52
N SER A 335 -27.90 -24.19 -15.32
CA SER A 335 -27.22 -22.91 -15.09
C SER A 335 -25.73 -23.16 -14.91
N ASP A 336 -25.12 -23.72 -15.96
CA ASP A 336 -23.68 -23.76 -16.14
C ASP A 336 -23.33 -22.53 -16.98
N GLN A 337 -23.02 -21.41 -16.31
CA GLN A 337 -22.39 -20.26 -16.97
C GLN A 337 -21.36 -19.59 -16.06
N PRO A 338 -20.08 -19.55 -16.47
CA PRO A 338 -19.10 -18.66 -15.90
C PRO A 338 -19.38 -17.23 -16.39
N GLN A 339 -19.76 -16.30 -15.50
CA GLN A 339 -19.90 -14.87 -15.84
C GLN A 339 -18.94 -13.98 -15.04
N PRO A 340 -17.72 -13.68 -15.56
CA PRO A 340 -16.77 -12.79 -14.89
C PRO A 340 -17.10 -11.30 -15.05
N LYS A 341 -17.99 -10.91 -15.99
CA LYS A 341 -18.15 -9.50 -16.40
C LYS A 341 -19.31 -8.75 -15.73
N LYS A 342 -20.36 -9.42 -15.23
CA LYS A 342 -21.50 -8.75 -14.57
C LYS A 342 -21.31 -8.50 -13.08
N GLN A 343 -20.38 -9.18 -12.41
CA GLN A 343 -20.17 -9.06 -10.97
C GLN A 343 -19.35 -7.83 -10.53
N LEU A 344 -18.53 -7.24 -11.42
CA LEU A 344 -17.72 -6.07 -11.04
C LEU A 344 -18.57 -4.80 -10.82
N ARG A 345 -19.67 -4.64 -11.58
CA ARG A 345 -20.61 -3.52 -11.41
C ARG A 345 -21.55 -3.68 -10.21
N ALA A 346 -21.70 -4.90 -9.68
CA ALA A 346 -22.67 -5.21 -8.63
C ALA A 346 -22.14 -5.02 -7.19
N ARG A 347 -20.89 -4.54 -7.01
CA ARG A 347 -20.26 -4.37 -5.68
C ARG A 347 -20.23 -2.94 -5.13
N ILE A 348 -20.50 -1.92 -5.95
CA ILE A 348 -20.50 -0.52 -5.51
C ILE A 348 -21.94 -0.02 -5.42
N SER A 349 -22.32 0.52 -4.27
CA SER A 349 -23.66 1.08 -4.04
C SER A 349 -23.88 2.30 -4.96
N ARG A 350 -25.07 2.46 -5.57
CA ARG A 350 -25.37 3.64 -6.40
C ARG A 350 -25.14 4.96 -5.65
N ASP A 351 -25.45 4.98 -4.36
CA ASP A 351 -25.23 6.14 -3.48
C ASP A 351 -23.76 6.49 -3.27
N SER A 352 -22.85 5.51 -3.39
CA SER A 352 -21.41 5.71 -3.18
C SER A 352 -20.69 6.20 -4.44
N ILE A 353 -21.30 6.05 -5.63
CA ILE A 353 -20.72 6.45 -6.92
C ILE A 353 -20.26 7.92 -6.95
N PRO A 354 -21.07 8.93 -6.56
CA PRO A 354 -20.63 10.32 -6.60
C PRO A 354 -19.41 10.57 -5.71
N THR A 355 -19.41 10.03 -4.49
CA THR A 355 -18.27 10.16 -3.56
C THR A 355 -17.02 9.50 -4.12
N VAL A 356 -17.14 8.28 -4.66
CA VAL A 356 -16.03 7.56 -5.29
C VAL A 356 -15.49 8.31 -6.50
N ALA A 357 -16.36 8.86 -7.36
CA ALA A 357 -15.95 9.66 -8.52
C ALA A 357 -15.21 10.94 -8.12
N THR A 358 -15.67 11.63 -7.08
CA THR A 358 -14.98 12.79 -6.52
C THR A 358 -13.62 12.42 -5.94
N LEU A 359 -13.52 11.34 -5.16
CA LEU A 359 -12.25 10.86 -4.61
C LEU A 359 -11.26 10.46 -5.70
N CYS A 360 -11.72 9.72 -6.72
CA CYS A 360 -10.90 9.34 -7.86
C CYS A 360 -10.38 10.57 -8.59
N THR A 361 -11.23 11.56 -8.88
CA THR A 361 -10.82 12.78 -9.59
C THR A 361 -9.77 13.58 -8.80
N LEU A 362 -10.01 13.81 -7.50
CA LEU A 362 -9.09 14.57 -6.65
C LEU A 362 -7.74 13.84 -6.48
N LEU A 363 -7.76 12.55 -6.17
CA LEU A 363 -6.53 11.77 -5.99
C LEU A 363 -5.75 11.55 -7.29
N ALA A 364 -6.45 11.46 -8.43
CA ALA A 364 -5.84 11.46 -9.74
C ALA A 364 -5.11 12.78 -10.03
N LEU A 365 -5.70 13.92 -9.66
CA LEU A 365 -5.08 15.24 -9.79
C LEU A 365 -3.78 15.35 -8.97
N ASP A 366 -3.81 14.93 -7.70
CA ASP A 366 -2.61 14.88 -6.84
C ASP A 366 -1.50 13.99 -7.42
N SER A 367 -1.90 12.85 -7.98
CA SER A 367 -0.95 11.87 -8.56
C SER A 367 -0.35 12.35 -9.88
N PHE A 368 -1.16 12.99 -10.74
CA PHE A 368 -0.69 13.67 -11.95
C PHE A 368 0.32 14.76 -11.58
N ALA A 369 0.00 15.62 -10.61
CA ALA A 369 0.88 16.66 -10.14
C ALA A 369 2.20 16.11 -9.55
N SER A 370 2.14 14.97 -8.85
CA SER A 370 3.33 14.26 -8.38
C SER A 370 4.16 13.67 -9.53
N GLY A 371 3.53 13.28 -10.63
CA GLY A 371 4.19 12.81 -11.85
C GLY A 371 4.92 13.91 -12.63
N LEU A 372 4.62 15.20 -12.40
CA LEU A 372 5.30 16.33 -13.04
C LEU A 372 6.66 16.67 -12.40
N ALA A 373 6.90 16.19 -11.19
CA ALA A 373 8.16 16.40 -10.48
C ALA A 373 8.57 15.12 -9.71
N PRO A 374 8.77 13.98 -10.40
CA PRO A 374 9.30 12.78 -9.77
C PRO A 374 10.75 13.01 -9.36
N LEU A 375 11.22 12.23 -8.40
CA LEU A 375 12.53 12.42 -7.78
C LEU A 375 13.69 12.47 -8.79
N SER A 376 13.64 11.68 -9.85
CA SER A 376 14.64 11.67 -10.92
C SER A 376 14.70 12.97 -11.71
N TRP A 377 13.55 13.58 -12.04
CA TRP A 377 13.50 14.90 -12.67
C TRP A 377 13.96 16.00 -11.70
N ILE A 378 13.58 15.93 -10.41
CA ILE A 378 14.09 16.87 -9.40
C ILE A 378 15.62 16.76 -9.30
N THR A 379 16.15 15.54 -9.21
CA THR A 379 17.60 15.29 -9.15
C THR A 379 18.30 15.87 -10.38
N TYR A 380 17.77 15.60 -11.57
CA TYR A 380 18.33 16.12 -12.82
C TYR A 380 18.25 17.64 -12.89
N TYR A 381 17.17 18.27 -12.43
CA TYR A 381 17.05 19.73 -12.38
C TYR A 381 18.18 20.37 -11.58
N PHE A 382 18.43 19.89 -10.35
CA PHE A 382 19.52 20.42 -9.53
C PHE A 382 20.90 20.13 -10.14
N LYS A 383 21.07 19.00 -10.82
CA LYS A 383 22.30 18.69 -11.55
C LYS A 383 22.51 19.60 -12.76
N SER A 384 21.48 19.84 -13.57
CA SER A 384 21.59 20.59 -14.82
C SER A 384 21.61 22.10 -14.62
N TYR A 385 20.85 22.61 -13.65
CA TYR A 385 20.69 24.04 -13.40
C TYR A 385 21.70 24.57 -12.38
N TYR A 386 21.92 23.85 -11.27
CA TYR A 386 22.83 24.27 -10.19
C TYR A 386 24.20 23.57 -10.22
N HIS A 387 24.41 22.64 -11.16
CA HIS A 387 25.66 21.88 -11.28
C HIS A 387 26.08 21.15 -9.99
N ILE A 388 25.10 20.70 -9.19
CA ILE A 388 25.38 19.96 -7.96
C ILE A 388 25.88 18.55 -8.31
N GLU A 389 26.98 18.19 -7.67
CA GLU A 389 27.59 16.86 -7.74
C GLU A 389 26.68 15.78 -7.13
N GLU A 390 26.81 14.55 -7.62
CA GLU A 390 25.94 13.42 -7.29
C GLU A 390 26.03 13.03 -5.80
N GLY A 391 27.20 13.17 -5.17
CA GLY A 391 27.39 12.91 -3.74
C GLY A 391 26.60 13.86 -2.84
N LYS A 392 26.59 15.15 -3.20
CA LYS A 392 25.80 16.18 -2.49
C LYS A 392 24.30 15.96 -2.72
N LEU A 393 23.88 15.66 -3.96
CA LEU A 393 22.49 15.31 -4.25
C LEU A 393 22.02 14.09 -3.46
N GLY A 394 22.83 13.03 -3.42
CA GLY A 394 22.55 11.84 -2.61
C GLY A 394 22.36 12.17 -1.13
N SER A 395 23.21 13.05 -0.58
CA SER A 395 23.13 13.50 0.81
C SER A 395 21.88 14.36 1.09
N ILE A 396 21.52 15.26 0.17
CA ILE A 396 20.30 16.07 0.27
C ILE A 396 19.08 15.16 0.29
N PHE A 397 18.96 14.23 -0.66
CA PHE A 397 17.79 13.37 -0.75
C PHE A 397 17.72 12.30 0.35
N PHE A 398 18.86 11.86 0.88
CA PHE A 398 18.90 11.06 2.11
C PHE A 398 18.31 11.86 3.29
N THR A 399 18.80 13.08 3.50
CA THR A 399 18.36 13.94 4.60
C THR A 399 16.86 14.24 4.51
N THR A 400 16.37 14.60 3.32
CA THR A 400 14.93 14.83 3.11
C THR A 400 14.09 13.58 3.32
N SER A 401 14.59 12.40 2.96
CA SER A 401 13.89 11.13 3.20
C SER A 401 13.79 10.80 4.69
N ILE A 402 14.85 11.04 5.47
CA ILE A 402 14.83 10.85 6.93
C ILE A 402 13.85 11.83 7.60
N ILE A 403 13.87 13.11 7.19
CA ILE A 403 12.93 14.12 7.67
C ILE A 403 11.49 13.71 7.34
N ALA A 404 11.21 13.29 6.11
CA ALA A 404 9.88 12.85 5.70
C ALA A 404 9.40 11.64 6.51
N ALA A 405 10.27 10.67 6.77
CA ALA A 405 9.97 9.50 7.60
C ALA A 405 9.65 9.89 9.06
N ALA A 406 10.41 10.81 9.66
CA ALA A 406 10.12 11.32 10.99
C ALA A 406 8.77 12.06 11.05
N SER A 407 8.47 12.87 10.03
CA SER A 407 7.20 13.61 9.93
C SER A 407 5.98 12.70 9.82
N MET A 408 6.11 11.51 9.20
CA MET A 408 5.01 10.53 9.13
C MET A 408 4.55 10.06 10.53
N LEU A 409 5.45 9.97 11.51
CA LEU A 409 5.09 9.56 12.88
C LEU A 409 4.22 10.62 13.56
N VAL A 410 4.57 11.89 13.35
CA VAL A 410 3.88 13.05 13.91
C VAL A 410 2.46 13.20 13.32
N ALA A 411 2.25 12.78 12.08
CA ALA A 411 0.96 12.87 11.37
C ALA A 411 -0.22 12.28 12.16
N SER A 412 -0.03 11.12 12.78
CA SER A 412 -1.07 10.44 13.54
C SER A 412 -1.54 11.22 14.77
N SER A 413 -0.62 11.96 15.41
CA SER A 413 -0.94 12.82 16.55
C SER A 413 -1.70 14.07 16.12
N LEU A 414 -1.32 14.67 14.99
CA LEU A 414 -2.03 15.82 14.43
C LEU A 414 -3.44 15.44 13.99
N ALA A 415 -3.61 14.28 13.34
CA ALA A 415 -4.91 13.77 12.91
C ALA A 415 -5.91 13.63 14.07
N LYS A 416 -5.45 13.10 15.22
CA LYS A 416 -6.28 12.97 16.43
C LYS A 416 -6.72 14.32 16.99
N ARG A 417 -5.90 15.37 16.84
CA ARG A 417 -6.16 16.69 17.42
C ARG A 417 -6.99 17.59 16.50
N PHE A 418 -6.73 17.55 15.20
CA PHE A 418 -7.30 18.48 14.23
C PHE A 418 -8.31 17.81 13.28
N GLY A 419 -8.40 16.48 13.28
CA GLY A 419 -9.17 15.72 12.30
C GLY A 419 -8.32 15.27 11.11
N ASN A 420 -8.76 14.22 10.41
CA ASN A 420 -8.06 13.63 9.28
C ASN A 420 -8.00 14.57 8.07
N VAL A 421 -9.11 15.22 7.72
CA VAL A 421 -9.22 16.07 6.51
C VAL A 421 -8.38 17.33 6.69
N ARG A 422 -8.54 18.02 7.82
CA ARG A 422 -7.76 19.23 8.13
C ARG A 422 -6.27 18.94 8.20
N THR A 423 -5.86 17.86 8.86
CA THR A 423 -4.45 17.49 8.96
C THR A 423 -3.85 17.22 7.58
N MET A 424 -4.57 16.49 6.72
CA MET A 424 -4.12 16.22 5.36
C MET A 424 -3.87 17.51 4.57
N VAL A 425 -4.84 18.44 4.59
CA VAL A 425 -4.76 19.70 3.82
C VAL A 425 -3.72 20.67 4.39
N PHE A 426 -3.69 20.88 5.71
CA PHE A 426 -2.76 21.84 6.33
C PHE A 426 -1.29 21.40 6.27
N THR A 427 -1.03 20.11 6.07
CA THR A 427 0.34 19.61 5.88
C THR A 427 0.72 19.55 4.40
N HIS A 428 -0.20 19.18 3.52
CA HIS A 428 0.09 19.07 2.10
C HIS A 428 0.22 20.43 1.41
N LEU A 429 -0.59 21.42 1.80
CA LEU A 429 -0.62 22.76 1.17
C LEU A 429 0.71 23.52 1.30
N PRO A 430 1.36 23.62 2.49
CA PRO A 430 2.72 24.18 2.58
C PRO A 430 3.73 23.43 1.72
N SER A 431 3.67 22.09 1.67
CA SER A 431 4.56 21.27 0.84
C SER A 431 4.39 21.55 -0.66
N ALA A 432 3.15 21.80 -1.10
CA ALA A 432 2.82 22.17 -2.47
C ALA A 432 3.38 23.55 -2.84
N VAL A 433 3.25 24.54 -1.94
CA VAL A 433 3.84 25.87 -2.10
C VAL A 433 5.35 25.78 -2.18
N PHE A 434 6.01 25.09 -1.24
CA PHE A 434 7.45 24.94 -1.26
C PHE A 434 7.96 24.26 -2.53
N LEU A 435 7.24 23.28 -3.08
CA LEU A 435 7.57 22.68 -4.39
C LEU A 435 7.55 23.70 -5.53
N ALA A 436 6.50 24.54 -5.59
CA ALA A 436 6.40 25.58 -6.61
C ALA A 436 7.49 26.65 -6.47
N LEU A 437 7.98 26.88 -5.24
CA LEU A 437 9.05 27.83 -4.96
C LEU A 437 10.46 27.28 -5.25
N VAL A 438 10.66 25.96 -5.37
CA VAL A 438 11.97 25.35 -5.62
C VAL A 438 12.76 26.00 -6.78
N PRO A 439 12.18 26.23 -7.97
CA PRO A 439 12.94 26.75 -9.11
C PRO A 439 13.02 28.28 -9.18
N ILE A 440 12.46 29.03 -8.21
CA ILE A 440 12.36 30.49 -8.27
C ILE A 440 13.66 31.19 -7.80
N PRO A 441 14.28 30.81 -6.67
CA PRO A 441 15.55 31.40 -6.27
C PRO A 441 16.63 31.12 -7.32
N ASN A 442 17.57 32.05 -7.46
CA ASN A 442 18.83 31.78 -8.18
C ASN A 442 19.90 31.17 -7.25
N ASP A 443 19.63 31.14 -5.94
CA ASP A 443 20.53 30.61 -4.92
C ASP A 443 20.20 29.15 -4.60
N VAL A 444 21.21 28.29 -4.70
CA VAL A 444 21.09 26.85 -4.49
C VAL A 444 20.66 26.50 -3.06
N HIS A 445 21.12 27.23 -2.06
CA HIS A 445 20.81 26.98 -0.66
C HIS A 445 19.34 27.27 -0.36
N LEU A 446 18.77 28.30 -0.98
CA LEU A 446 17.33 28.59 -0.88
C LEU A 446 16.47 27.50 -1.54
N SER A 447 16.84 27.03 -2.74
CA SER A 447 16.13 25.92 -3.39
C SER A 447 16.21 24.61 -2.58
N VAL A 448 17.37 24.31 -1.98
CA VAL A 448 17.53 23.17 -1.08
C VAL A 448 16.73 23.36 0.22
N LEU A 449 16.69 24.58 0.77
CA LEU A 449 15.86 24.90 1.94
C LEU A 449 14.38 24.63 1.65
N PHE A 450 13.86 25.05 0.50
CA PHE A 450 12.49 24.75 0.10
C PHE A 450 12.24 23.25 -0.07
N LEU A 451 13.20 22.48 -0.60
CA LEU A 451 13.10 21.02 -0.64
C LEU A 451 13.04 20.39 0.77
N ILE A 452 13.84 20.89 1.71
CA ILE A 452 13.85 20.41 3.09
C ILE A 452 12.52 20.76 3.78
N LEU A 453 12.07 22.01 3.66
CA LEU A 453 10.79 22.47 4.22
C LEU A 453 9.60 21.71 3.63
N ARG A 454 9.62 21.44 2.32
CA ARG A 454 8.66 20.56 1.65
C ARG A 454 8.69 19.16 2.29
N SER A 455 9.87 18.62 2.55
CA SER A 455 10.02 17.25 3.08
C SER A 455 9.51 17.11 4.50
N CYS A 456 9.57 18.18 5.30
CA CYS A 456 8.98 18.22 6.64
C CYS A 456 7.46 18.00 6.63
N THR A 457 6.75 18.37 5.55
CA THR A 457 5.29 18.41 5.52
C THR A 457 4.66 17.48 4.47
N GLN A 458 5.41 17.09 3.43
CA GLN A 458 4.85 16.35 2.28
C GLN A 458 4.34 14.93 2.58
N SER A 459 4.83 14.28 3.64
CA SER A 459 4.49 12.88 3.96
C SER A 459 3.55 12.75 5.17
N MET A 460 3.06 13.87 5.71
CA MET A 460 2.17 13.87 6.87
C MET A 460 0.71 13.56 6.52
N ASP A 461 0.39 13.36 5.25
CA ASP A 461 -0.94 13.07 4.72
C ASP A 461 -1.25 11.56 4.70
N VAL A 462 -0.22 10.69 4.68
CA VAL A 462 -0.37 9.25 4.45
C VAL A 462 -1.32 8.58 5.45
N ALA A 463 -1.05 8.71 6.75
CA ALA A 463 -1.88 8.11 7.79
C ALA A 463 -3.30 8.73 7.87
N PRO A 464 -3.46 10.07 7.91
CA PRO A 464 -4.77 10.70 7.87
C PRO A 464 -5.61 10.30 6.64
N ARG A 465 -5.00 10.23 5.45
CA ARG A 465 -5.66 9.86 4.20
C ARG A 465 -6.18 8.41 4.27
N SER A 466 -5.38 7.47 4.75
CA SER A 466 -5.82 6.09 4.93
C SER A 466 -6.98 5.98 5.93
N ALA A 467 -6.93 6.72 7.04
CA ALA A 467 -8.01 6.75 8.03
C ALA A 467 -9.30 7.37 7.46
N PHE A 468 -9.18 8.48 6.72
CA PHE A 468 -10.31 9.15 6.08
C PHE A 468 -10.98 8.27 5.02
N LEU A 469 -10.21 7.62 4.15
CA LEU A 469 -10.76 6.70 3.14
C LEU A 469 -11.47 5.52 3.79
N ALA A 470 -10.95 5.00 4.91
CA ALA A 470 -11.62 3.96 5.67
C ALA A 470 -12.94 4.45 6.28
N ALA A 471 -13.00 5.69 6.77
CA ALA A 471 -14.23 6.27 7.33
C ALA A 471 -15.31 6.47 6.26
N ILE A 472 -14.97 7.05 5.11
CA ILE A 472 -15.95 7.44 4.10
C ILE A 472 -16.41 6.30 3.18
N ILE A 473 -15.58 5.27 2.95
CA ILE A 473 -15.90 4.16 2.06
C ILE A 473 -16.53 3.01 2.85
N LYS A 474 -17.68 2.49 2.38
CA LYS A 474 -18.39 1.38 3.05
C LYS A 474 -17.52 0.12 3.09
N PRO A 475 -17.50 -0.66 4.20
CA PRO A 475 -16.65 -1.83 4.34
C PRO A 475 -16.75 -2.85 3.20
N LYS A 476 -17.97 -3.10 2.67
CA LYS A 476 -18.24 -4.06 1.59
C LYS A 476 -17.62 -3.66 0.24
N GLU A 477 -17.36 -2.37 0.00
CA GLU A 477 -16.85 -1.85 -1.28
C GLU A 477 -15.41 -1.30 -1.20
N ARG A 478 -14.81 -1.19 0.00
CA ARG A 478 -13.47 -0.64 0.24
C ARG A 478 -12.40 -1.19 -0.69
N THR A 479 -12.31 -2.51 -0.84
CA THR A 479 -11.28 -3.14 -1.68
C THR A 479 -11.39 -2.72 -3.14
N VAL A 480 -12.61 -2.70 -3.69
CA VAL A 480 -12.85 -2.32 -5.08
C VAL A 480 -12.57 -0.83 -5.30
N VAL A 481 -13.04 0.03 -4.39
CA VAL A 481 -12.85 1.48 -4.47
C VAL A 481 -11.37 1.85 -4.34
N ILE A 482 -10.64 1.27 -3.39
CA ILE A 482 -9.19 1.51 -3.25
C ILE A 482 -8.44 1.04 -4.50
N GLY A 483 -8.83 -0.11 -5.07
CA GLY A 483 -8.30 -0.56 -6.36
C GLY A 483 -8.52 0.45 -7.48
N LEU A 484 -9.75 0.96 -7.63
CA LEU A 484 -10.09 1.97 -8.64
C LEU A 484 -9.30 3.29 -8.44
N ILE A 485 -9.20 3.75 -7.19
CA ILE A 485 -8.39 4.92 -6.83
C ILE A 485 -6.95 4.71 -7.27
N ASN A 486 -6.33 3.57 -6.94
CA ASN A 486 -4.94 3.31 -7.29
C ASN A 486 -4.71 3.24 -8.81
N VAL A 487 -5.63 2.64 -9.56
CA VAL A 487 -5.56 2.62 -11.04
C VAL A 487 -5.65 4.04 -11.59
N ALA A 488 -6.59 4.86 -11.10
CA ALA A 488 -6.73 6.25 -11.51
C ALA A 488 -5.46 7.06 -11.20
N LYS A 489 -4.96 6.96 -9.96
CA LYS A 489 -3.73 7.61 -9.51
C LYS A 489 -2.52 7.26 -10.39
N THR A 490 -2.30 5.97 -10.63
CA THR A 490 -1.11 5.49 -11.36
C THR A 490 -1.17 5.87 -12.84
N THR A 491 -2.34 5.75 -13.46
CA THR A 491 -2.56 6.17 -14.84
C THR A 491 -2.31 7.68 -14.99
N SER A 492 -2.87 8.49 -14.10
CA SER A 492 -2.65 9.94 -14.09
C SER A 492 -1.19 10.30 -13.82
N GLN A 493 -0.52 9.65 -12.88
CA GLN A 493 0.89 9.88 -12.59
C GLN A 493 1.80 9.59 -13.80
N SER A 494 1.48 8.57 -14.60
CA SER A 494 2.30 8.17 -15.75
C SER A 494 2.44 9.25 -16.83
N LEU A 495 1.48 10.17 -16.94
CA LEU A 495 1.50 11.24 -17.95
C LEU A 495 2.46 12.39 -17.59
N GLY A 496 2.77 12.56 -16.31
CA GLY A 496 3.55 13.71 -15.83
C GLY A 496 5.00 13.77 -16.35
N PRO A 497 5.77 12.66 -16.36
CA PRO A 497 7.16 12.68 -16.82
C PRO A 497 7.32 13.10 -18.29
N LEU A 498 6.40 12.72 -19.18
CA LEU A 498 6.39 13.16 -20.57
C LEU A 498 6.23 14.68 -20.69
N ILE A 499 5.27 15.26 -19.96
CA ILE A 499 5.05 16.72 -19.95
C ILE A 499 6.28 17.44 -19.41
N THR A 500 6.87 16.91 -18.33
CA THR A 500 8.10 17.43 -17.75
C THR A 500 9.26 17.40 -18.75
N GLY A 501 9.39 16.31 -19.50
CA GLY A 501 10.40 16.16 -20.55
C GLY A 501 10.23 17.18 -21.68
N LEU A 502 9.00 17.40 -22.16
CA LEU A 502 8.68 18.40 -23.19
C LEU A 502 9.02 19.83 -22.73
N LEU A 503 8.66 20.16 -21.49
CA LEU A 503 8.98 21.46 -20.90
C LEU A 503 10.48 21.64 -20.73
N ALA A 504 11.20 20.60 -20.31
CA ALA A 504 12.64 20.63 -20.15
C ALA A 504 13.38 20.79 -21.48
N ASP A 505 12.91 20.17 -22.57
CA ASP A 505 13.47 20.33 -23.93
C ASP A 505 13.28 21.77 -24.45
N SER A 506 12.18 22.40 -24.06
CA SER A 506 11.81 23.76 -24.47
C SER A 506 12.40 24.87 -23.56
N ASN A 507 13.36 24.55 -22.68
CA ASN A 507 13.93 25.46 -21.66
C ASN A 507 12.93 26.00 -20.62
N TYR A 508 11.75 25.40 -20.48
CA TYR A 508 10.72 25.77 -19.50
C TYR A 508 10.63 24.77 -18.33
N PHE A 509 11.75 24.17 -17.94
CA PHE A 509 11.75 23.11 -16.92
C PHE A 509 11.16 23.57 -15.57
N TRP A 510 11.44 24.81 -15.16
CA TRP A 510 10.90 25.43 -13.93
C TRP A 510 9.36 25.44 -13.90
N VAL A 511 8.68 25.54 -15.05
CA VAL A 511 7.22 25.56 -15.16
C VAL A 511 6.62 24.26 -14.63
N SER A 512 7.32 23.12 -14.78
CA SER A 512 6.82 21.83 -14.29
C SER A 512 6.62 21.82 -12.78
N PHE A 513 7.53 22.44 -12.03
CA PHE A 513 7.45 22.54 -10.57
C PHE A 513 6.31 23.45 -10.11
N ILE A 514 6.14 24.60 -10.76
CA ILE A 514 5.04 25.53 -10.45
C ILE A 514 3.70 24.91 -10.80
N MET A 515 3.61 24.23 -11.94
CA MET A 515 2.41 23.49 -12.34
C MET A 515 2.10 22.37 -11.35
N ALA A 516 3.09 21.59 -10.93
CA ALA A 516 2.95 20.55 -9.92
C ALA A 516 2.45 21.11 -8.59
N GLY A 517 3.05 22.19 -8.07
CA GLY A 517 2.63 22.82 -6.83
C GLY A 517 1.23 23.44 -6.93
N SER A 518 0.92 24.14 -8.03
CA SER A 518 -0.40 24.76 -8.24
C SER A 518 -1.52 23.73 -8.30
N LEU A 519 -1.32 22.62 -9.03
CA LEU A 519 -2.30 21.54 -9.10
C LEU A 519 -2.52 20.86 -7.74
N LYS A 520 -1.46 20.73 -6.93
CA LYS A 520 -1.58 20.22 -5.55
C LYS A 520 -2.35 21.16 -4.64
N VAL A 521 -2.12 22.47 -4.73
CA VAL A 521 -2.92 23.46 -4.01
C VAL A 521 -4.40 23.39 -4.43
N CYS A 522 -4.69 23.26 -5.72
CA CYS A 522 -6.06 23.07 -6.21
C CYS A 522 -6.71 21.79 -5.65
N TYR A 523 -5.97 20.68 -5.61
CA TYR A 523 -6.42 19.44 -4.96
C TYR A 523 -6.73 19.67 -3.48
N ASP A 524 -5.83 20.30 -2.71
CA ASP A 524 -5.98 20.52 -1.27
C ASP A 524 -7.19 21.39 -0.95
N LEU A 525 -7.37 22.49 -1.69
CA LEU A 525 -8.52 23.39 -1.55
C LEU A 525 -9.83 22.70 -1.96
N GLY A 526 -9.82 21.93 -3.06
CA GLY A 526 -10.99 21.16 -3.49
C GLY A 526 -11.37 20.08 -2.48
N PHE A 527 -10.39 19.37 -1.93
CA PHE A 527 -10.61 18.36 -0.91
C PHE A 527 -11.17 18.96 0.38
N LEU A 528 -10.63 20.10 0.83
CA LEU A 528 -11.16 20.84 1.97
C LEU A 528 -12.59 21.32 1.72
N GLY A 529 -12.86 21.92 0.56
CA GLY A 529 -14.17 22.44 0.21
C GLY A 529 -15.27 21.37 0.18
N LEU A 530 -14.95 20.18 -0.35
CA LEU A 530 -15.93 19.11 -0.54
C LEU A 530 -16.13 18.23 0.70
N PHE A 531 -15.08 17.99 1.51
CA PHE A 531 -15.13 17.02 2.60
C PHE A 531 -15.06 17.61 4.02
N LYS A 532 -14.89 18.93 4.18
CA LYS A 532 -14.92 19.58 5.51
C LYS A 532 -16.23 19.36 6.27
N HIS A 533 -17.36 19.20 5.57
CA HIS A 533 -18.65 19.01 6.23
C HIS A 533 -18.84 17.59 6.77
N HIS A 534 -18.28 16.58 6.10
CA HIS A 534 -18.34 15.19 6.55
C HIS A 534 -17.66 14.97 7.91
N GLU A 535 -16.51 15.63 8.13
CA GLU A 535 -15.77 15.55 9.38
C GLU A 535 -16.55 16.18 10.56
N HIS A 536 -17.31 17.25 10.31
CA HIS A 536 -18.19 17.86 11.31
C HIS A 536 -19.38 16.97 11.71
N VAL A 537 -19.91 16.18 10.76
CA VAL A 537 -21.02 15.26 11.01
C VAL A 537 -20.56 14.03 11.80
N GLU A 538 -19.38 13.49 11.49
CA GLU A 538 -18.78 12.38 12.25
C GLU A 538 -18.36 12.79 13.66
N ALA A 539 -17.77 13.98 13.83
CA ALA A 539 -17.43 14.52 15.16
C ALA A 539 -18.68 14.73 16.03
N LYS A 540 -19.81 15.14 15.44
CA LYS A 540 -21.08 15.24 16.17
C LYS A 540 -21.65 13.88 16.57
N ARG A 541 -21.63 12.89 15.69
CA ARG A 541 -22.11 11.53 15.99
C ARG A 541 -21.30 10.87 17.11
N SER A 542 -19.98 11.01 17.09
CA SER A 542 -19.10 10.46 18.13
C SER A 542 -19.34 11.13 19.50
N HIS A 543 -19.57 12.44 19.53
CA HIS A 543 -19.96 13.14 20.77
C HIS A 543 -21.37 12.77 21.27
N GLU A 544 -22.33 12.47 20.39
CA GLU A 544 -23.67 12.01 20.76
C GLU A 544 -23.67 10.56 21.31
N GLU A 545 -22.79 9.70 20.78
CA GLU A 545 -22.57 8.33 21.27
C GLU A 545 -21.81 8.29 22.60
N GLU A 546 -20.83 9.17 22.82
CA GLU A 546 -20.12 9.31 24.10
C GLU A 546 -20.97 10.02 25.18
N GLY A 547 -21.90 10.90 24.79
CA GLY A 547 -22.83 11.56 25.71
C GLY A 547 -24.05 10.72 26.11
N SER A 548 -24.25 9.56 25.48
CA SER A 548 -25.33 8.61 25.78
C SER A 548 -24.88 7.38 26.60
N GLN A 549 -23.61 7.33 27.01
CA GLN A 549 -23.06 6.35 27.97
C GLN A 549 -22.86 6.99 29.33
#